data_AF-A0A8S3GM97-F1
#
_entry.id   AF-A0A8S3GM97-F1
#
_cell.length_a   1.000
_cell.length_b   1.000
_cell.length_c   1.000
_cell.angle_alpha   90.00
_cell.angle_beta   90.00
_cell.angle_gamma   90.00
#
_symmetry.space_group_name_H-M   'P 1'
#
loop_
_entity.id
_entity.type
_entity.pdbx_description
1 polymer ?
#
loop_
_entity_poly.entity_id
_entity_poly.type
_entity_poly.pdbx_seq_one_letter_code
_entity_poly.pdbx_strand_id
1 'polypeptide(L)' 'TFPYIVLLILVIRGCTLDGSKEGLLYFFKPKWSDLLKPEVWLKAAQQNFNSLGIAFGSLIAMSSYNNFHNDIIK' A
#
# COMPACT_ATOMS: atom_id res chain seq x y z
N THR A 1 11.66 5.80 8.62
CA THR A 1 11.18 7.00 9.33
C THR A 1 11.06 8.22 8.42
N PHE A 2 12.14 8.66 7.77
CA PHE A 2 12.11 9.86 6.90
C PHE A 2 11.00 9.87 5.83
N PRO A 3 10.76 8.80 5.04
CA PRO A 3 9.70 8.81 4.03
C PRO A 3 8.31 9.13 4.60
N TYR A 4 8.01 8.66 5.81
CA TYR A 4 6.73 8.93 6.48
C TYR A 4 6.56 10.39 6.88
N ILE A 5 7.65 11.07 7.28
CA ILE A 5 7.61 12.51 7.61
C ILE A 5 7.34 13.32 6.34
N VAL A 6 8.01 12.99 5.24
CA VAL A 6 7.78 13.64 3.95
C VAL A 6 6.34 13.43 3.48
N LEU A 7 5.83 12.20 3.55
CA LEU A 7 4.43 11.90 3.21
C LEU A 7 3.45 12.69 4.07
N LEU A 8 3.70 12.83 5.37
CA LEU A 8 2.86 13.62 6.26
C LEU A 8 2.80 15.09 5.84
N ILE A 9 3.96 15.70 5.55
CA ILE A 9 4.03 17.09 5.07
C ILE A 9 3.28 17.25 3.74
N LEU A 10 3.47 16.31 2.81
CA LEU A 10 2.79 16.33 1.50
C LEU A 10 1.28 16.15 1.63
N VAL A 11 0.81 15.31 2.55
CA VAL A 11 -0.63 15.14 2.84
C VAL A 11 -1.22 16.43 3.41
N ILE A 12 -0.58 17.04 4.41
CA ILE A 12 -1.01 18.32 4.98
C ILE A 12 -1.04 19.39 3.89
N ARG A 13 0.00 19.47 3.05
CA ARG A 13 0.05 20.44 1.97
C ARG A 13 -1.03 20.20 0.92
N GLY A 14 -1.23 18.95 0.51
CA GLY A 14 -2.26 18.56 -0.46
C GLY A 14 -3.67 18.89 0.02
N CYS A 15 -3.96 18.66 1.29
CA CYS A 15 -5.26 18.99 1.88
C CYS A 15 -5.53 20.50 2.03
N THR A 16 -4.47 21.31 2.20
CA THR A 16 -4.57 22.77 2.36
C THR A 16 -4.59 23.54 1.03
N LEU A 17 -4.43 22.85 -0.11
CA LEU A 17 -4.55 23.46 -1.44
C LEU A 17 -6.03 23.63 -1.83
N ASP A 18 -6.30 24.67 -2.61
CA ASP A 18 -7.60 24.86 -3.23
C ASP A 18 -7.89 23.71 -4.21
N GLY A 19 -9.13 23.23 -4.24
CA GLY A 19 -9.52 22.08 -5.08
C GLY A 19 -9.20 20.70 -4.47
N SER A 20 -8.70 20.64 -3.23
CA SER A 20 -8.36 19.37 -2.56
C SER A 20 -9.59 18.46 -2.36
N LYS A 21 -10.76 19.04 -2.11
CA LYS A 21 -12.01 18.32 -1.89
C LYS A 21 -12.45 17.53 -3.13
N GLU A 22 -12.32 18.12 -4.31
CA GLU A 22 -12.67 17.53 -5.59
C GLU A 22 -11.73 16.36 -5.91
N GLY A 23 -10.43 16.52 -5.64
CA GLY A 23 -9.45 15.45 -5.78
C GLY A 23 -9.71 14.27 -4.85
N LEU A 24 -10.02 14.54 -3.57
CA LEU A 24 -10.37 13.50 -2.60
C LEU A 24 -11.66 12.78 -2.99
N LEU A 25 -12.69 13.52 -3.42
CA LEU A 25 -13.94 12.93 -3.89
C LEU A 25 -13.71 12.03 -5.11
N TYR A 26 -12.91 12.47 -6.07
CA TYR A 26 -12.56 11.65 -7.23
C TYR A 26 -11.83 10.35 -6.84
N PHE A 27 -10.88 10.44 -5.91
CA PHE A 27 -10.08 9.30 -5.46
C PHE A 27 -10.90 8.27 -4.68
N PHE A 28 -11.77 8.73 -3.77
CA PHE A 28 -12.54 7.83 -2.89
C PHE A 28 -13.91 7.42 -3.43
N LYS A 29 -14.39 8.00 -4.53
CA LYS A 29 -15.69 7.64 -5.12
C LYS A 29 -15.65 6.21 -5.68
N PRO A 30 -16.37 5.24 -5.07
CA PRO A 30 -16.32 3.86 -5.51
C PRO A 30 -17.08 3.67 -6.83
N LYS A 31 -16.49 2.90 -7.75
CA LYS A 31 -17.12 2.48 -9.00
C LYS A 31 -17.41 0.98 -8.94
N TRP A 32 -18.54 0.62 -8.35
CA TRP A 32 -18.89 -0.79 -8.08
C TRP A 32 -18.97 -1.66 -9.34
N SER A 33 -19.35 -1.09 -10.49
CA SER A 33 -19.36 -1.79 -11.77
C SER A 33 -17.98 -2.28 -12.20
N ASP A 34 -16.90 -1.65 -11.76
CA ASP A 34 -15.54 -2.08 -12.09
C ASP A 34 -15.15 -3.38 -11.35
N LEU A 35 -15.74 -3.66 -10.19
CA LEU A 35 -15.48 -4.91 -9.46
C LEU A 35 -15.99 -6.16 -10.19
N LEU A 36 -16.93 -6.01 -11.12
CA LEU A 36 -17.39 -7.11 -11.97
C LEU A 36 -16.37 -7.49 -13.04
N LYS A 37 -15.36 -6.64 -13.29
CA LYS A 37 -14.33 -6.88 -14.29
C LYS A 37 -13.22 -7.74 -13.68
N PRO A 38 -12.93 -8.94 -14.24
CA PRO A 38 -11.88 -9.82 -13.71
C PRO A 38 -10.48 -9.17 -13.73
N GLU A 39 -10.24 -8.25 -14.66
CA GLU A 39 -8.98 -7.51 -14.73
C GLU A 39 -8.67 -6.72 -13.44
N VAL A 40 -9.68 -6.15 -12.78
CA VAL A 40 -9.47 -5.37 -11.55
C VAL A 40 -8.91 -6.25 -10.43
N TRP A 41 -9.37 -7.50 -10.33
CA TRP A 41 -8.87 -8.47 -9.37
C TRP A 41 -7.45 -8.93 -9.71
N LEU A 42 -7.15 -9.14 -10.99
CA LEU A 42 -5.79 -9.47 -11.43
C LEU A 42 -4.81 -8.35 -11.07
N LYS A 43 -5.17 -7.09 -11.33
CA LYS A 43 -4.35 -5.92 -10.98
C LYS A 43 -4.17 -5.79 -9.47
N ALA A 44 -5.22 -6.02 -8.68
CA ALA A 44 -5.14 -6.01 -7.22
C ALA A 44 -4.19 -7.10 -6.69
N ALA A 45 -4.27 -8.33 -7.24
CA ALA A 45 -3.37 -9.42 -6.87
C ALA A 45 -1.91 -9.10 -7.21
N GLN A 46 -1.65 -8.57 -8.42
CA GLN A 46 -0.32 -8.13 -8.84
C GLN A 46 0.23 -7.02 -7.93
N GLN A 47 -0.61 -6.04 -7.59
CA GLN A 47 -0.24 -4.96 -6.68
C GLN A 47 0.15 -5.49 -5.29
N ASN A 48 -0.66 -6.38 -4.70
CA ASN A 48 -0.37 -6.97 -3.39
C ASN A 48 0.91 -7.82 -3.41
N PHE A 49 1.09 -8.64 -4.45
CA PHE A 49 2.28 -9.49 -4.58
C PHE A 49 3.56 -8.66 -4.67
N ASN A 50 3.57 -7.64 -5.52
CA ASN A 50 4.72 -6.76 -5.71
C ASN A 50 4.97 -5.84 -4.51
N SER A 51 3.92 -5.40 -3.81
CA SER A 51 4.04 -4.57 -2.61
C SER A 51 4.71 -5.33 -1.46
N LEU A 52 4.37 -6.62 -1.29
CA LEU A 52 4.95 -7.47 -0.25
C LEU A 52 6.31 -8.07 -0.64
N GLY A 53 6.59 -8.21 -1.94
CA GLY A 53 7.84 -8.81 -2.40
C GLY A 53 8.02 -10.27 -1.96
N ILE A 54 6.91 -11.02 -1.88
CA ILE A 54 6.93 -12.43 -1.48
C ILE A 54 7.69 -13.25 -2.54
N ALA A 55 8.44 -14.26 -2.10
CA ALA A 55 9.24 -15.16 -2.94
C ALA A 55 10.47 -14.54 -3.63
N PHE A 56 10.83 -13.29 -3.33
CA PHE A 56 12.08 -12.67 -3.80
C PHE A 56 13.30 -12.97 -2.90
N GLY A 57 13.15 -13.80 -1.87
CA GLY A 57 14.24 -14.24 -0.99
C GLY A 57 14.65 -13.24 0.10
N SER A 58 14.31 -11.96 -0.02
CA SER A 58 14.62 -10.92 0.98
C SER A 58 14.05 -11.22 2.36
N LEU A 59 12.76 -11.59 2.43
CA LEU A 59 12.10 -11.97 3.67
C LEU A 59 12.72 -13.24 4.27
N ILE A 60 13.07 -14.23 3.43
CA ILE A 60 13.71 -15.48 3.87
C ILE A 60 15.08 -15.20 4.50
N ALA A 61 15.90 -14.37 3.84
CA ALA A 61 17.20 -13.97 4.35
C ALA A 61 17.06 -13.22 5.68
N MET A 62 16.13 -12.27 5.77
CA MET A 62 15.87 -11.53 7.01
C MET A 62 15.42 -12.46 8.15
N SER A 63 14.54 -13.42 7.86
CA SER A 63 14.08 -14.42 8.82
C SER A 63 15.19 -15.38 9.28
N SER A 64 16.19 -15.68 8.45
CA SER A 64 17.31 -16.56 8.82
C SER A 64 18.20 -16.01 9.95
N TYR A 65 18.16 -14.70 10.18
CA TYR A 65 18.86 -14.03 11.29
C TYR A 65 17.98 -13.85 12.54
N ASN A 66 16.74 -14.34 12.53
CA ASN A 66 15.83 -14.21 13.65
C ASN A 66 16.07 -15.31 14.70
N ASN A 67 15.75 -15.03 15.97
CA ASN A 67 15.81 -16.05 17.02
C ASN A 67 14.75 -17.14 16.76
N PHE A 68 15.12 -18.40 16.95
CA PHE A 68 14.24 -19.55 16.66
C PHE A 68 12.92 -19.54 17.45
N HIS A 69 12.94 -18.98 18.67
CA HIS A 69 11.77 -18.88 19.55
C HIS A 69 11.10 -17.50 19.51
N ASN A 70 11.44 -16.65 18.53
CA ASN A 70 10.77 -15.37 18.35
C ASN A 70 9.37 -15.58 17.76
N ASP A 71 8.35 -14.95 18.36
CA ASP A 71 7.00 -14.95 17.80
C ASP A 71 6.99 -14.05 16.55
N ILE A 72 6.61 -14.62 15.41
CA ILE A 72 6.56 -13.93 14.11
C ILE A 72 5.13 -13.71 13.61
N ILE A 73 4.13 -14.13 14.38
CA ILE A 73 2.70 -14.02 14.03
C ILE A 73 2.09 -12.77 14.69
N LYS A 74 2.62 -12.37 15.85
CA LYS A 74 2.25 -11.13 16.56
C LYS A 74 3.08 -9.93 16.12
#